data_AF-A0A9P0F433-F1
#
_entry.id   AF-A0A9P0F433-F1
#
_cell.length_a   1.000
_cell.length_b   1.000
_cell.length_c   1.000
_cell.angle_alpha   90.00
_cell.angle_beta   90.00
_cell.angle_gamma   90.00
#
_symmetry.space_group_name_H-M   'P 1'
#
loop_
_entity.id
_entity.type
_entity.pdbx_description
1 polymer ?
#
loop_
_entity_poly.entity_id
_entity_poly.type
_entity_poly.pdbx_seq_one_letter_code
_entity_poly.pdbx_strand_id
1 'polypeptide(L)'
;MSKILASRAFQAMRTMQPVRLSHNIDFEIGPHLLTRPKPKMPKGWDKIEKRREIFQLDDGVPTFLKMGFWDNILYRLTACAVVGGNVWSFYTLYQFANMP
;
A
#
# COMPACT_ATOMS: atom_id res chain seq x y z
N MET A 1 -18.33 -40.70 6.10
CA MET A 1 -17.90 -39.42 6.72
C MET A 1 -16.79 -38.66 5.97
N SER A 2 -16.07 -39.23 4.98
CA SER A 2 -14.94 -38.55 4.32
C SER A 2 -15.32 -37.43 3.33
N LYS A 3 -16.48 -37.53 2.65
CA LYS A 3 -16.90 -36.55 1.63
C LYS A 3 -17.26 -35.17 2.22
N ILE A 4 -17.74 -35.13 3.47
CA ILE A 4 -18.10 -33.89 4.16
C ILE A 4 -16.86 -33.13 4.63
N LEU A 5 -15.82 -33.86 5.06
CA LEU A 5 -14.54 -33.26 5.46
C LEU A 5 -13.80 -32.65 4.26
N ALA A 6 -13.82 -33.34 3.11
CA ALA A 6 -13.27 -32.83 1.85
C ALA A 6 -14.01 -31.57 1.37
N SER A 7 -15.34 -31.53 1.51
CA SER A 7 -16.16 -30.37 1.15
C SER A 7 -15.87 -29.15 2.03
N ARG A 8 -15.60 -29.33 3.32
CA ARG A 8 -15.26 -28.21 4.23
C ARG A 8 -13.83 -27.70 4.02
N ALA A 9 -12.88 -28.59 3.74
CA ALA A 9 -11.52 -28.20 3.36
C ALA A 9 -11.49 -27.45 2.02
N PHE A 10 -12.30 -27.88 1.06
CA PHE A 10 -12.46 -27.21 -0.24
C PHE A 10 -13.17 -25.85 -0.12
N GLN A 11 -14.19 -25.76 0.74
CA GLN A 11 -14.88 -24.50 1.04
C GLN A 11 -13.94 -23.50 1.75
N ALA A 12 -13.08 -23.97 2.66
CA ALA A 12 -12.07 -23.15 3.35
C ALA A 12 -10.95 -22.67 2.41
N MET A 13 -10.55 -23.49 1.43
CA MET A 13 -9.63 -23.08 0.37
C MET A 13 -10.22 -21.97 -0.52
N ARG A 14 -11.54 -22.00 -0.78
CA ARG A 14 -12.22 -20.99 -1.60
C ARG A 14 -12.32 -19.62 -0.93
N THR A 15 -12.18 -19.55 0.39
CA THR A 15 -12.21 -18.30 1.18
C THR A 15 -10.84 -17.79 1.58
N MET A 16 -9.77 -18.54 1.33
CA MET A 16 -8.42 -18.02 1.50
C MET A 16 -8.13 -17.06 0.35
N GLN A 17 -8.29 -15.77 0.61
CA GLN A 17 -7.67 -14.75 -0.22
C GLN A 17 -6.17 -15.10 -0.35
N PRO A 18 -5.59 -15.09 -1.56
CA PRO A 18 -4.16 -15.32 -1.69
C PRO A 18 -3.45 -14.20 -0.93
N VAL A 19 -2.72 -14.55 0.12
CA VAL A 19 -1.75 -13.64 0.73
C VAL A 19 -0.73 -13.35 -0.36
N ARG A 20 -0.89 -12.21 -1.05
CA ARG A 20 0.09 -11.67 -2.00
C ARG A 20 1.32 -11.23 -1.20
N LEU A 21 2.12 -12.22 -0.81
CA LEU A 21 3.46 -11.98 -0.33
C LEU A 21 4.31 -11.63 -1.57
N SER A 22 4.77 -10.39 -1.59
CA SER A 22 5.74 -9.75 -2.49
C SER A 22 6.40 -10.62 -3.58
N HIS A 23 6.37 -10.10 -4.80
CA HIS A 23 7.14 -10.51 -5.97
C HIS A 23 8.59 -10.87 -5.58
N ASN A 24 8.98 -12.14 -5.81
CA ASN A 24 10.34 -12.72 -5.89
C ASN A 24 10.52 -14.08 -5.19
N ILE A 25 9.49 -14.71 -4.63
CA ILE A 25 9.54 -16.14 -4.29
C ILE A 25 8.24 -16.81 -4.75
N ASP A 26 8.23 -17.30 -5.99
CA ASP A 26 7.22 -18.23 -6.47
C ASP A 26 7.46 -19.60 -5.83
N PHE A 27 7.11 -19.69 -4.56
CA PHE A 27 7.05 -20.94 -3.85
C PHE A 27 5.70 -21.57 -4.20
N GLU A 28 5.70 -22.57 -5.08
CA GLU A 28 4.57 -23.49 -5.15
C GLU A 28 4.34 -24.06 -3.74
N ILE A 29 3.24 -23.66 -3.10
CA ILE A 29 2.93 -24.04 -1.73
C ILE A 29 2.46 -25.49 -1.74
N GLY A 30 3.41 -26.42 -1.81
CA GLY A 30 3.15 -27.81 -1.46
C GLY A 30 2.89 -27.96 0.04
N PRO A 31 2.14 -28.99 0.49
CA PRO A 31 1.81 -29.22 1.90
C PRO A 31 3.04 -29.41 2.80
N HIS A 32 4.20 -29.70 2.20
CA HIS A 32 5.49 -29.91 2.85
C HIS A 32 6.13 -28.62 3.41
N LEU A 33 5.46 -27.47 3.27
CA LEU A 33 5.99 -26.15 3.64
C LEU A 33 5.31 -25.56 4.88
N LEU A 34 4.19 -26.14 5.30
CA LEU A 34 3.55 -25.87 6.59
C LEU A 34 4.40 -26.35 7.78
N THR A 35 5.38 -27.23 7.51
CA THR A 35 6.29 -27.82 8.49
C THR A 35 7.67 -27.18 8.50
N ARG A 36 7.99 -26.28 7.56
CA ARG A 36 9.31 -25.64 7.53
C ARG A 36 9.40 -24.56 8.62
N PRO A 37 10.49 -24.52 9.40
CA PRO A 37 10.74 -23.43 10.32
C PRO A 37 10.89 -22.13 9.51
N LYS A 38 10.21 -21.06 9.94
CA LYS A 38 10.34 -19.75 9.29
C LYS A 38 11.81 -19.31 9.34
N PRO A 39 12.38 -18.76 8.25
CA PRO A 39 13.76 -18.31 8.25
C PRO A 39 13.96 -17.21 9.31
N LYS A 40 15.11 -17.22 9.98
CA LYS A 40 15.49 -16.18 10.94
C LYS A 40 15.70 -14.87 10.18
N MET A 41 14.79 -13.93 10.36
CA MET A 41 14.82 -12.66 9.65
C MET A 41 15.98 -11.77 10.13
N PRO A 42 16.55 -10.93 9.26
CA PRO A 42 17.60 -9.98 9.64
C PRO A 42 17.07 -8.93 10.62
N LYS A 43 17.99 -8.36 11.42
CA LYS A 43 17.66 -7.31 12.41
C LYS A 43 17.00 -6.12 11.69
N GLY A 44 15.79 -5.75 12.09
CA GLY A 44 15.02 -4.65 11.50
C GLY A 44 13.86 -5.07 10.59
N TRP A 45 13.70 -6.37 10.31
CA TRP A 45 12.57 -6.91 9.54
C TRP A 45 11.21 -6.57 10.14
N ASP A 46 11.10 -6.48 11.47
CA ASP A 46 9.84 -6.15 12.17
C ASP A 46 9.26 -4.79 11.76
N LYS A 47 10.13 -3.82 11.42
CA LYS A 47 9.69 -2.49 10.98
C LYS A 47 9.14 -2.52 9.56
N ILE A 48 9.73 -3.37 8.72
CA ILE A 48 9.31 -3.55 7.33
C ILE A 48 7.98 -4.27 7.30
N GLU A 49 7.80 -5.32 8.12
CA GLU A 49 6.55 -6.07 8.17
C GLU A 49 5.38 -5.19 8.62
N LYS A 50 5.58 -4.38 9.67
CA LYS A 50 4.56 -3.39 10.12
C LYS A 50 4.17 -2.41 9.02
N ARG A 51 5.14 -1.92 8.24
CA ARG A 51 4.83 -1.03 7.11
C ARG A 51 4.14 -1.78 5.98
N ARG A 52 4.57 -2.99 5.66
CA ARG A 52 3.93 -3.83 4.65
C ARG A 52 2.45 -4.03 5.00
N GLU A 53 2.15 -4.37 6.24
CA GLU A 53 0.76 -4.54 6.72
C GLU A 53 -0.08 -3.28 6.48
N ILE A 54 0.42 -2.10 6.85
CA ILE A 54 -0.27 -0.82 6.62
C ILE A 54 -0.50 -0.57 5.12
N PHE A 55 0.51 -0.78 4.27
CA PHE A 55 0.41 -0.50 2.83
C PHE A 55 -0.40 -1.55 2.06
N GLN A 56 -0.48 -2.79 2.55
CA GLN A 56 -1.25 -3.87 1.95
C GLN A 56 -2.70 -3.92 2.39
N LEU A 57 -3.08 -3.19 3.45
CA LEU A 57 -4.46 -3.11 3.91
C LEU A 57 -5.35 -2.50 2.81
N ASP A 58 -6.43 -3.18 2.43
CA ASP A 58 -7.31 -2.77 1.33
C ASP A 58 -8.41 -1.81 1.80
N ASP A 59 -8.02 -0.62 2.22
CA ASP A 59 -8.93 0.42 2.74
C ASP A 59 -9.50 1.34 1.65
N GLY A 60 -9.17 1.11 0.37
CA GLY A 60 -9.49 2.03 -0.74
C GLY A 60 -8.77 3.38 -0.69
N VAL A 61 -7.90 3.62 0.31
CA VAL A 61 -7.10 4.85 0.44
C VAL A 61 -5.94 4.81 -0.57
N PRO A 62 -5.72 5.90 -1.36
CA PRO A 62 -4.63 5.95 -2.31
C PRO A 62 -3.26 5.95 -1.62
N THR A 63 -2.24 5.40 -2.28
CA THR A 63 -0.90 5.20 -1.72
C THR A 63 -0.27 6.46 -1.14
N PHE A 64 -0.52 7.64 -1.72
CA PHE A 64 0.05 8.92 -1.30
C PHE A 64 -0.64 9.56 -0.08
N LEU A 65 -1.73 8.97 0.42
CA LEU A 65 -2.41 9.36 1.67
C LEU A 65 -2.38 8.24 2.71
N LYS A 66 -1.66 7.15 2.44
CA LYS A 66 -1.78 5.89 3.18
C LYS A 66 -1.12 5.94 4.56
N MET A 67 -0.17 6.84 4.81
CA MET A 67 0.36 7.09 6.15
C MET A 67 -0.50 8.07 6.97
N GLY A 68 -1.65 8.50 6.44
CA GLY A 68 -2.69 9.21 7.19
C GLY A 68 -2.41 10.71 7.33
N PHE A 69 -2.33 11.19 8.58
CA PHE A 69 -2.37 12.63 8.90
C PHE A 69 -1.26 13.45 8.26
N TRP A 70 -0.01 12.96 8.32
CA TRP A 70 1.14 13.67 7.76
C TRP A 70 1.06 13.84 6.25
N ASP A 71 0.62 12.79 5.56
CA ASP A 71 0.43 12.82 4.11
C ASP A 71 -0.63 13.84 3.69
N ASN A 72 -1.72 13.95 4.47
CA ASN A 72 -2.77 14.94 4.22
C ASN A 72 -2.29 16.38 4.40
N ILE A 73 -1.51 16.66 5.45
CA ILE A 73 -0.92 17.99 5.65
C ILE A 73 0.00 18.33 4.49
N LEU A 74 0.90 17.40 4.15
CA LEU A 74 1.89 17.62 3.10
C LEU A 74 1.20 17.87 1.75
N TYR A 75 0.20 17.05 1.41
CA TYR A 75 -0.60 17.21 0.20
C TYR A 75 -1.26 18.59 0.12
N ARG A 76 -1.92 19.03 1.21
CA ARG A 76 -2.59 20.34 1.25
C ARG A 76 -1.60 21.49 1.14
N LEU A 77 -0.45 21.41 1.81
CA LEU A 77 0.59 22.42 1.70
C LEU A 77 1.12 22.54 0.28
N THR A 78 1.43 21.41 -0.37
CA THR A 78 1.87 21.40 -1.77
C THR A 78 0.80 21.94 -2.70
N ALA A 79 -0.46 21.55 -2.52
CA ALA A 79 -1.57 22.06 -3.32
C ALA A 79 -1.73 23.59 -3.17
N CYS A 80 -1.69 24.10 -1.94
CA CYS A 80 -1.75 25.54 -1.68
C CYS A 80 -0.56 26.29 -2.30
N ALA A 81 0.65 25.73 -2.20
CA ALA A 81 1.84 26.34 -2.79
C ALA A 81 1.75 26.41 -4.32
N VAL A 82 1.30 25.34 -4.98
CA VAL A 82 1.15 25.30 -6.44
C VAL A 82 0.06 26.26 -6.90
N VAL A 83 -1.11 26.24 -6.27
CA VAL A 83 -2.22 27.13 -6.65
C VAL A 83 -1.85 28.59 -6.38
N GLY A 84 -1.28 28.88 -5.21
CA GLY A 84 -0.82 30.23 -4.86
C GLY A 84 0.27 30.73 -5.79
N GLY A 85 1.24 29.87 -6.13
CA GLY A 85 2.30 30.18 -7.10
C GLY A 85 1.73 30.49 -8.48
N ASN A 86 0.78 29.69 -8.98
CA ASN A 86 0.14 29.96 -10.28
C ASN A 86 -0.62 31.29 -10.29
N VAL A 87 -1.40 31.58 -9.24
CA VAL A 87 -2.12 32.86 -9.12
C VAL A 87 -1.14 34.04 -9.12
N TRP A 88 -0.03 33.92 -8.37
CA TRP A 88 1.02 34.94 -8.35
C TRP A 88 1.66 35.12 -9.73
N SER A 89 2.00 34.02 -10.40
CA SER A 89 2.57 34.05 -11.75
C SER A 89 1.63 34.75 -12.74
N PHE A 90 0.33 34.45 -12.72
CA PHE A 90 -0.64 35.13 -13.58
C PHE A 90 -0.78 36.62 -13.26
N TYR A 91 -0.79 36.99 -11.97
CA TYR A 91 -0.81 38.39 -11.56
C TYR A 91 0.42 39.15 -12.07
N THR A 92 1.60 38.55 -11.93
CA THR A 92 2.86 39.13 -12.44
C THR A 92 2.84 39.24 -13.97
N LEU A 93 2.42 38.20 -14.68
CA LEU A 93 2.30 38.22 -16.14
C LEU A 93 1.34 39.30 -16.62
N TYR A 94 0.18 39.44 -15.97
CA TYR A 94 -0.80 40.49 -16.30
C TYR A 94 -0.22 41.89 -16.13
N GLN A 95 0.55 42.12 -15.06
CA GLN A 95 1.22 43.40 -14.87
C GLN A 95 2.25 43.70 -15.96
N PHE A 96 3.10 42.74 -16.31
CA PHE A 96 4.07 42.91 -17.39
C PHE A 96 3.43 43.10 -18.76
N ALA A 97 2.30 42.43 -19.03
CA ALA A 97 1.58 42.57 -20.29
C ALA A 97 0.92 43.96 -20.45
N ASN A 98 0.57 44.62 -19.34
CA ASN A 98 -0.06 45.94 -19.31
C ASN A 98 0.92 47.08 -18.97
N MET A 99 2.23 46.80 -18.93
CA MET A 99 3.21 47.88 -18.88
C MET A 99 3.19 48.65 -20.22
N PRO A 100 3.16 49.99 -20.19
CA PRO A 100 3.18 50.82 -21.39
C PRO A 100 4.52 50.73 -22.14
#